data_AF-A0A948BIA5-F1
#
_entry.id   AF-A0A948BIA5-F1
#
_cell.length_a   1.000
_cell.length_b   1.000
_cell.length_c   1.000
_cell.angle_alpha   90.00
_cell.angle_beta   90.00
_cell.angle_gamma   90.00
#
_symmetry.space_group_name_H-M   'P 1'
#
loop_
_entity.id
_entity.type
_entity.pdbx_description
1 polymer ?
#
loop_
_entity_poly.entity_id
_entity_poly.type
_entity_poly.pdbx_seq_one_letter_code
_entity_poly.pdbx_strand_id
1 'polypeptide(L)'
;MRELLLLLAIVPIACYNLTDIFMPKRKWLWTGISFGMIISPVSMCLLQSTHIPVIGPLLGLGGLILNLIHGPLGYFTVVALGVHEPGLALSAAELTNINLINAFAWGMFYGVLGYNIDLKWPSTAEGRQLLTRSRKKVMAFYKK
;
A
#
# COMPACT_ATOMS: atom_id res chain seq x y z
N MET A 1 9.24 18.78 -4.33
CA MET A 1 9.51 17.50 -3.64
C MET A 1 8.25 16.83 -3.07
N ARG A 2 7.31 17.54 -2.40
CA ARG A 2 6.08 16.92 -1.84
C ARG A 2 5.17 16.28 -2.90
N GLU A 3 5.06 16.89 -4.06
CA GLU A 3 4.26 16.37 -5.19
C GLU A 3 4.75 15.01 -5.69
N LEU A 4 6.06 14.73 -5.62
CA LEU A 4 6.64 13.43 -6.00
C LEU A 4 6.26 12.31 -5.03
N LEU A 5 5.94 12.63 -3.78
CA LEU A 5 5.50 11.65 -2.78
C LEU A 5 4.02 11.29 -2.97
N LEU A 6 3.19 12.20 -3.47
CA LEU A 6 1.82 11.86 -3.90
C LEU A 6 1.82 10.89 -5.09
N LEU A 7 2.81 11.00 -5.99
CA LEU A 7 2.99 10.03 -7.07
C LEU A 7 3.30 8.62 -6.56
N LEU A 8 3.85 8.46 -5.35
CA LEU A 8 4.01 7.13 -4.75
C LEU A 8 2.66 6.42 -4.61
N ALA A 9 1.56 7.15 -4.38
CA ALA A 9 0.23 6.55 -4.29
C ALA A 9 -0.21 5.84 -5.59
N ILE A 10 0.44 6.11 -6.73
CA ILE A 10 0.22 5.40 -7.99
C ILE A 10 0.87 4.02 -7.98
N VAL A 11 1.94 3.82 -7.20
CA VAL A 11 2.72 2.56 -7.18
C VAL A 11 1.86 1.34 -6.88
N PRO A 12 0.97 1.31 -5.87
CA PRO A 12 0.15 0.13 -5.59
C PRO A 12 -0.87 -0.13 -6.69
N ILE A 13 -1.38 0.92 -7.34
CA ILE A 13 -2.29 0.80 -8.49
C ILE A 13 -1.54 0.20 -9.68
N ALA A 14 -0.31 0.64 -9.95
CA ALA A 14 0.53 0.08 -10.99
C ALA A 14 0.87 -1.38 -10.69
N CYS A 15 1.29 -1.70 -9.46
CA CYS A 15 1.55 -3.07 -9.01
C CYS A 15 0.31 -3.96 -9.16
N TYR A 16 -0.88 -3.48 -8.79
CA TYR A 16 -2.14 -4.22 -8.94
C TYR A 16 -2.41 -4.57 -10.41
N ASN A 17 -2.24 -3.61 -11.32
CA ASN A 17 -2.49 -3.83 -12.75
C ASN A 17 -1.43 -4.73 -13.40
N LEU A 18 -0.15 -4.49 -13.12
CA LEU A 18 0.95 -5.28 -13.67
C LEU A 18 0.89 -6.73 -13.16
N THR A 19 0.55 -6.94 -11.89
CA THR A 19 0.46 -8.29 -11.32
C THR A 19 -0.75 -9.06 -11.82
N ASP A 20 -1.85 -8.40 -12.22
CA ASP A 20 -2.96 -9.08 -12.91
C ASP A 20 -2.52 -9.70 -14.25
N ILE A 21 -1.51 -9.10 -14.90
CA ILE A 21 -0.97 -9.55 -16.19
C ILE A 21 0.11 -10.63 -15.97
N PHE A 22 1.12 -10.35 -15.14
CA PHE A 22 2.32 -11.19 -15.03
C PHE A 22 2.24 -12.26 -13.95
N MET A 23 1.54 -12.00 -12.83
CA MET A 23 1.52 -12.89 -11.66
C MET A 23 0.13 -12.91 -10.98
N PRO A 24 -0.95 -13.27 -11.70
CA PRO A 24 -2.33 -13.09 -11.22
C PRO A 24 -2.65 -13.88 -9.93
N LYS A 25 -1.90 -14.95 -9.64
CA LYS A 25 -2.03 -15.76 -8.42
C LYS A 25 -1.41 -15.12 -7.17
N ARG A 26 -0.61 -14.06 -7.33
CA ARG A 26 0.08 -13.34 -6.24
C ARG A 26 -0.24 -11.85 -6.25
N LYS A 27 -1.40 -11.51 -6.80
CA LYS A 27 -1.79 -10.13 -7.09
C LYS A 27 -1.89 -9.32 -5.80
N TRP A 28 -2.57 -9.88 -4.80
CA TRP A 28 -2.81 -9.20 -3.54
C TRP A 28 -1.55 -9.12 -2.69
N LEU A 29 -0.68 -10.15 -2.71
CA LEU A 29 0.65 -10.10 -2.09
C LEU A 29 1.45 -8.90 -2.58
N TRP A 30 1.65 -8.77 -3.89
CA TRP A 30 2.46 -7.69 -4.44
C TRP A 30 1.83 -6.30 -4.27
N THR A 31 0.49 -6.23 -4.39
CA THR A 31 -0.25 -5.00 -4.09
C THR A 31 -0.06 -4.61 -2.61
N GLY A 32 -0.18 -5.56 -1.69
CA GLY A 32 0.01 -5.35 -0.26
C GLY A 32 1.42 -4.89 0.10
N ILE A 33 2.45 -5.56 -0.43
CA ILE A 33 3.86 -5.15 -0.24
C ILE A 33 4.04 -3.71 -0.73
N SER A 34 3.61 -3.41 -1.96
CA SER A 34 3.78 -2.09 -2.55
C SER A 34 3.07 -0.99 -1.76
N PHE A 35 1.86 -1.27 -1.26
CA PHE A 35 1.10 -0.35 -0.41
C PHE A 35 1.83 -0.10 0.92
N GLY A 36 2.24 -1.17 1.60
CA GLY A 36 2.93 -1.08 2.88
C GLY A 36 4.27 -0.34 2.80
N MET A 37 5.01 -0.48 1.70
CA MET A 37 6.28 0.23 1.51
C MET A 37 6.13 1.75 1.40
N ILE A 38 4.97 2.24 0.98
CA ILE A 38 4.78 3.68 0.72
C ILE A 38 3.81 4.36 1.69
N ILE A 39 3.03 3.59 2.47
CA ILE A 39 1.93 4.16 3.24
C ILE A 39 2.43 5.18 4.27
N SER A 40 3.56 4.92 4.94
CA SER A 40 4.16 5.86 5.89
C SER A 40 4.58 7.19 5.25
N PRO A 41 5.43 7.23 4.20
CA PRO A 41 5.80 8.49 3.57
C PRO A 41 4.62 9.21 2.90
N VAL A 42 3.65 8.48 2.34
CA VAL A 42 2.42 9.07 1.79
C VAL A 42 1.57 9.72 2.89
N SER A 43 1.42 9.05 4.04
CA SER A 43 0.65 9.58 5.19
C SER A 43 1.25 10.89 5.70
N MET A 44 2.58 10.93 5.84
CA MET A 44 3.30 12.14 6.25
C MET A 44 3.15 13.26 5.23
N CYS A 45 3.16 12.94 3.92
CA CYS A 45 2.94 13.93 2.88
C CYS A 45 1.52 14.50 2.91
N LEU A 46 0.51 13.64 3.12
CA LEU A 46 -0.89 14.06 3.24
C LEU A 46 -1.09 14.97 4.46
N LEU A 47 -0.46 14.66 5.59
CA LEU A 47 -0.47 15.51 6.79
C LEU A 47 0.04 16.92 6.51
N GLN A 48 1.05 17.05 5.64
CA GLN A 48 1.65 18.32 5.23
C GLN A 48 0.90 19.03 4.09
N SER A 49 -0.18 18.43 3.57
CA SER A 49 -0.96 18.94 2.43
C SER A 49 -2.07 19.92 2.84
N THR A 50 -2.08 20.38 4.09
CA THR A 50 -3.04 21.36 4.64
C THR A 50 -3.06 22.70 3.91
N HIS A 51 -2.00 23.00 3.15
CA HIS A 51 -1.85 24.23 2.38
C HIS A 51 -2.71 24.28 1.09
N ILE A 52 -3.31 23.17 0.66
CA ILE A 52 -4.17 23.16 -0.53
C ILE A 52 -5.54 23.75 -0.16
N PRO A 53 -6.00 24.83 -0.82
CA PRO A 53 -7.31 25.41 -0.54
C PRO A 53 -8.44 24.39 -0.75
N VAL A 54 -9.48 24.44 0.10
CA VAL A 54 -10.68 23.59 0.07
C VAL A 54 -10.46 22.11 0.45
N ILE A 55 -9.50 21.42 -0.15
CA ILE A 55 -9.27 19.98 0.06
C ILE A 55 -8.14 19.67 1.04
N GLY A 56 -7.23 20.60 1.28
CA GLY A 56 -6.08 20.44 2.18
C GLY A 56 -6.45 20.03 3.60
N PRO A 57 -7.51 20.57 4.23
CA PRO A 57 -7.94 20.13 5.56
C PRO A 57 -8.35 18.65 5.60
N LEU A 58 -9.08 18.17 4.59
CA LEU A 58 -9.51 16.77 4.51
C LEU A 58 -8.33 15.83 4.24
N LEU A 59 -7.43 16.22 3.33
CA LEU A 59 -6.20 15.47 3.06
C LEU A 59 -5.28 15.45 4.28
N GLY A 60 -5.16 16.56 4.99
CA GLY A 60 -4.41 16.68 6.24
C GLY A 60 -4.98 15.77 7.34
N LEU A 61 -6.30 15.70 7.48
CA LEU A 61 -6.96 14.79 8.41
C LEU A 61 -6.74 13.32 8.04
N GLY A 62 -6.86 12.97 6.75
CA GLY A 62 -6.53 11.64 6.26
C GLY A 62 -5.07 11.27 6.54
N GLY A 63 -4.15 12.19 6.27
CA GLY A 63 -2.73 12.04 6.59
C GLY A 63 -2.48 11.86 8.09
N LEU A 64 -3.18 12.61 8.95
CA LEU A 64 -3.09 12.45 10.40
C LEU A 64 -3.53 11.06 10.84
N ILE A 65 -4.71 10.60 10.42
CA ILE A 65 -5.25 9.30 10.79
C ILE A 65 -4.30 8.18 10.33
N LEU A 66 -3.85 8.25 9.08
CA LEU A 66 -2.93 7.24 8.55
C LEU A 66 -1.57 7.29 9.26
N ASN A 67 -1.05 8.49 9.57
CA ASN A 67 0.22 8.64 10.27
C ASN A 67 0.14 8.15 11.72
N LEU A 68 -1.00 8.28 12.40
CA LEU A 68 -1.21 7.71 13.73
C LEU A 68 -1.12 6.17 13.73
N ILE A 69 -1.48 5.53 12.63
CA ILE A 69 -1.40 4.07 12.48
C ILE A 69 0.01 3.67 12.06
N HIS A 70 0.57 4.33 11.03
CA HIS A 70 1.75 3.83 10.32
C HIS A 70 3.06 4.47 10.77
N GLY A 71 3.02 5.63 11.40
CA GLY A 71 4.19 6.39 11.88
C GLY A 71 4.86 5.83 13.13
N PRO A 72 4.12 5.45 14.21
CA PRO A 72 4.71 5.19 15.51
C PRO A 72 5.73 4.06 15.56
N LEU A 73 5.54 3.00 14.78
CA LEU A 73 6.41 1.82 14.81
C LEU A 73 7.88 2.19 14.53
N GLY A 74 8.13 2.92 13.45
CA GLY A 74 9.46 3.38 13.07
C GLY A 74 10.02 4.37 14.08
N TYR A 75 9.18 5.29 14.59
CA TYR A 75 9.59 6.25 15.62
C TYR A 75 10.07 5.52 16.89
N PHE A 76 9.26 4.61 17.43
CA PHE A 76 9.63 3.85 18.62
C PHE A 76 10.84 2.94 18.40
N THR A 77 11.03 2.43 17.18
CA THR A 77 12.22 1.64 16.83
C THR A 77 13.49 2.50 16.87
N VAL A 78 13.47 3.68 16.25
CA VAL A 78 14.62 4.61 16.26
C VAL A 78 14.93 5.10 17.68
N VAL A 79 13.90 5.38 18.49
CA VAL A 79 14.06 5.70 19.91
C VAL A 79 14.66 4.53 20.70
N ALA A 80 14.14 3.31 20.52
CA ALA A 80 14.62 2.13 21.25
C ALA A 80 16.07 1.77 20.91
N LEU A 81 16.52 2.09 19.69
CA LEU A 81 17.91 1.91 19.25
C LEU A 81 18.84 3.03 19.72
N GLY A 82 18.34 4.03 20.46
CA GLY A 82 19.12 5.19 20.92
C GLY A 82 19.53 6.13 19.78
N VAL A 83 18.87 6.03 18.62
CA VAL A 83 19.17 6.88 17.45
C VAL A 83 18.48 8.24 17.56
N HIS A 84 17.38 8.34 18.31
CA HIS A 84 16.65 9.58 18.57
C HIS A 84 16.26 9.70 20.04
N GLU A 85 16.45 10.89 20.62
CA GLU A 85 16.00 11.19 21.97
C GLU A 85 14.51 11.63 21.98
N PRO A 86 13.66 11.00 22.80
CA PRO A 86 12.25 11.38 22.89
C PRO A 86 12.05 12.86 23.23
N GLY A 87 11.11 13.50 22.51
CA GLY A 87 10.72 14.89 22.77
C GLY A 87 11.55 15.94 22.03
N LEU A 88 12.60 15.53 21.31
CA LEU A 88 13.31 16.41 20.39
C LEU A 88 12.63 16.45 19.01
N ALA A 89 12.88 17.52 18.27
CA ALA A 89 12.44 17.62 16.89
C ALA A 89 13.24 16.65 16.01
N LEU A 90 12.54 15.92 15.13
CA LEU A 90 13.17 15.00 14.18
C LEU A 90 13.92 15.78 13.09
N SER A 91 15.18 15.44 12.87
CA SER A 91 15.93 15.81 11.67
C SER A 91 15.40 15.08 10.43
N ALA A 92 15.76 15.58 9.24
CA ALA A 92 15.40 14.93 7.98
C ALA A 92 15.96 13.51 7.84
N ALA A 93 17.15 13.26 8.40
CA ALA A 93 17.78 11.93 8.38
C ALA A 93 17.02 10.95 9.28
N GLU A 94 16.65 11.36 10.49
CA GLU A 94 15.85 10.53 11.40
C GLU A 94 14.46 10.25 10.81
N LEU A 95 13.81 11.25 10.22
CA LEU A 95 12.53 11.07 9.54
C LEU A 95 12.64 10.08 8.36
N THR A 96 13.76 10.09 7.64
CA THR A 96 14.02 9.12 6.56
C THR A 96 14.18 7.71 7.13
N ASN A 97 14.94 7.55 8.21
CA ASN A 97 15.13 6.26 8.88
C ASN A 97 13.81 5.69 9.41
N ILE A 98 12.98 6.53 10.04
CA ILE A 98 11.64 6.15 10.51
C ILE A 98 10.80 5.61 9.33
N ASN A 99 10.77 6.34 8.22
CA ASN A 99 9.99 5.93 7.05
C ASN A 99 10.53 4.66 6.38
N LEU A 100 11.85 4.44 6.38
CA LEU A 100 12.44 3.18 5.89
C LEU A 100 12.03 1.99 6.75
N ILE A 101 12.12 2.11 8.07
CA ILE A 101 11.69 1.06 9.01
C ILE A 101 10.20 0.76 8.82
N ASN A 102 9.38 1.81 8.74
CA ASN A 102 7.96 1.66 8.49
C ASN A 102 7.69 0.99 7.14
N ALA A 103 8.42 1.35 6.08
CA ALA A 103 8.26 0.73 4.76
C ALA A 103 8.50 -0.78 4.80
N PHE A 104 9.55 -1.23 5.50
CA PHE A 104 9.82 -2.66 5.66
C PHE A 104 8.74 -3.36 6.50
N ALA A 105 8.40 -2.81 7.66
CA ALA A 105 7.46 -3.44 8.57
C ALA A 105 6.04 -3.52 7.98
N TRP A 106 5.53 -2.41 7.45
CA TRP A 106 4.22 -2.37 6.82
C TRP A 106 4.21 -3.11 5.48
N GLY A 107 5.30 -3.07 4.71
CA GLY A 107 5.46 -3.89 3.51
C GLY A 107 5.31 -5.38 3.81
N MET A 108 5.94 -5.87 4.87
CA MET A 108 5.75 -7.25 5.33
C MET A 108 4.33 -7.51 5.82
N PHE A 109 3.78 -6.66 6.70
CA PHE A 109 2.45 -6.83 7.25
C PHE A 109 1.36 -6.88 6.17
N TYR A 110 1.31 -5.88 5.29
CA TYR A 110 0.35 -5.85 4.19
C TYR A 110 0.63 -6.89 3.12
N GLY A 111 1.90 -7.28 2.92
CA GLY A 111 2.26 -8.41 2.06
C GLY A 111 1.67 -9.73 2.57
N VAL A 112 1.77 -10.01 3.88
CA VAL A 112 1.17 -11.19 4.51
C VAL A 112 -0.36 -11.17 4.41
N LEU A 113 -0.99 -10.02 4.65
CA LEU A 113 -2.44 -9.86 4.45
C LEU A 113 -2.82 -10.15 3.00
N GLY A 114 -2.08 -9.59 2.03
CA GLY A 114 -2.28 -9.82 0.61
C GLY A 114 -2.12 -11.29 0.23
N TYR A 115 -1.08 -11.96 0.73
CA TYR A 115 -0.86 -13.39 0.52
C TYR A 115 -2.03 -14.24 1.04
N ASN A 116 -2.55 -13.92 2.22
CA ASN A 116 -3.70 -14.62 2.77
C ASN A 116 -4.98 -14.43 1.94
N ILE A 117 -5.13 -13.26 1.29
CA ILE A 117 -6.22 -13.04 0.32
C ILE A 117 -6.00 -13.89 -0.93
N ASP A 118 -4.78 -13.91 -1.47
CA ASP A 118 -4.44 -14.75 -2.63
C ASP A 118 -4.70 -16.25 -2.38
N LEU A 119 -4.49 -16.74 -1.15
CA LEU A 119 -4.79 -18.12 -0.76
C LEU A 119 -6.30 -18.41 -0.69
N LYS A 120 -7.10 -17.45 -0.21
CA LYS A 120 -8.54 -17.62 0.03
C LYS A 120 -9.37 -17.33 -1.21
N TRP A 121 -8.88 -16.45 -2.08
CA TRP A 121 -9.61 -16.00 -3.27
C TRP A 121 -8.89 -16.51 -4.52
N PRO A 122 -9.39 -17.58 -5.16
CA PRO A 122 -8.79 -18.07 -6.40
C PRO A 122 -8.73 -16.93 -7.41
N SER A 123 -7.55 -16.73 -7.98
CA SER A 123 -7.25 -15.58 -8.82
C SER A 123 -8.34 -15.35 -9.87
N THR A 124 -8.59 -14.09 -10.22
CA THR A 124 -9.48 -13.70 -11.31
C THR A 124 -9.18 -14.43 -12.63
N ALA A 125 -7.97 -14.97 -12.83
CA ALA A 125 -7.65 -15.84 -13.97
C ALA A 125 -8.39 -17.19 -13.94
N GLU A 126 -8.52 -17.84 -12.78
CA GLU A 126 -9.31 -19.07 -12.61
C GLU A 126 -10.81 -18.76 -12.70
N GLY A 127 -11.27 -17.66 -12.10
CA GLY A 127 -12.64 -17.16 -12.28
C GLY A 127 -12.97 -16.82 -13.74
N ARG A 128 -12.07 -16.13 -14.45
CA ARG A 128 -12.18 -15.83 -15.89
C ARG A 128 -12.17 -17.10 -16.74
N GLN A 129 -11.34 -18.10 -16.40
CA GLN A 129 -11.34 -19.39 -17.08
C GLN A 129 -12.65 -20.17 -16.86
N LEU A 130 -13.20 -20.16 -15.64
CA LEU A 130 -14.49 -20.78 -15.33
C LEU A 130 -15.63 -20.11 -16.10
N LEU A 131 -15.69 -18.77 -16.10
CA LEU A 131 -16.67 -18.03 -16.90
C LEU A 131 -16.53 -18.33 -18.40
N THR A 132 -15.30 -18.40 -18.92
CA THR A 132 -15.03 -18.73 -20.33
C THR A 132 -15.46 -20.16 -20.67
N ARG A 133 -15.21 -21.13 -19.79
CA ARG A 133 -15.66 -22.52 -19.94
C ARG A 133 -17.18 -22.64 -19.90
N SER A 134 -17.85 -21.96 -18.96
CA SER A 134 -19.31 -21.92 -18.87
C SER A 134 -19.93 -21.30 -20.13
N ARG A 135 -19.36 -20.22 -20.65
CA ARG A 135 -19.80 -19.59 -21.92
C ARG A 135 -19.69 -20.55 -23.11
N LYS A 136 -18.58 -21.28 -23.23
CA LYS A 136 -18.39 -22.29 -24.29
C LYS A 136 -19.40 -23.43 -24.20
N LYS A 137 -19.71 -23.93 -22.99
CA LYS A 137 -20.73 -24.98 -22.80
C LYS A 137 -22.13 -24.51 -23.23
N VAL A 138 -22.51 -23.29 -22.84
CA VAL A 138 -23.80 -22.70 -23.23
C VAL A 138 -23.88 -22.52 -24.75
N MET A 139 -22.85 -21.97 -25.37
CA MET A 139 -22.80 -21.80 -26.84
C MET A 139 -22.83 -23.14 -27.60
N ALA A 140 -22.28 -24.21 -27.03
CA ALA A 140 -22.35 -25.56 -27.62
C ALA A 140 -23.74 -26.19 -27.48
N PHE A 141 -24.49 -25.87 -26.42
CA PHE A 141 -25.87 -26.31 -26.24
C PHE A 141 -26.81 -25.72 -27.31
N TYR A 142 -26.65 -24.44 -27.63
CA TYR A 142 -27.46 -23.77 -28.67
C TYR A 142 -27.09 -24.14 -30.13
N LYS A 143 -26.06 -24.98 -30.34
CA LYS A 143 -25.63 -25.44 -31.67
C LYS A 143 -26.08 -26.87 -32.01
N LYS A 144 -26.86 -27.52 -31.13
CA LYS A 144 -27.55 -28.79 -31.38
C LYS A 144 -29.02 -28.52 -31.66
#